data_AF-A0A067CCI4-F1
#
_entry.id   AF-A0A067CCI4-F1
#
_cell.length_a   1.000
_cell.length_b   1.000
_cell.length_c   1.000
_cell.angle_alpha   90.00
_cell.angle_beta   90.00
_cell.angle_gamma   90.00
#
_symmetry.space_group_name_H-M   'P 1'
#
loop_
_entity.id
_entity.type
_entity.pdbx_description
1 polymer ?
#
loop_
_entity_poly.entity_id
_entity_poly.type
_entity_poly.pdbx_seq_one_letter_code
_entity_poly.pdbx_strand_id
1 'polypeptide(L)'
;MTNAEATAVHAIVVTPNDGLVFLDGRATMTLTNPSSADCVAFSVRPSAAYKVEPNHGVLKPAGGIALLVTPLDATRHPRDDLTVQSVGVEASYCRALQAQAAPDAMHALIQLWANVEMDHVTSYRVFVQKRPSMRLDTIITPVVDPTATHVESISFVLSPESPVTILVRNPSARDSVTFQVMASQLKRYHVRPNHGVLGPMSQIRVQMLLKPAYCDKLLRATPTTRGLLKDKILVQALTLSPDFCRQLTKKASKEVIDDLTTLWIRAEKKRIVTKKLRCRFELTAGGPMTWHLALTPSMDFAPAVEGGDDENDVVVKKGSHRAPPPPAKYCDCEIM
;
A
#
# COMPACT_ATOMS: atom_id res chain seq x y z
N MET A 1 -25.03 -0.54 40.49
CA MET A 1 -23.68 -0.75 39.96
C MET A 1 -22.94 0.56 40.13
N THR A 2 -21.72 0.54 40.65
CA THR A 2 -20.84 1.72 40.62
C THR A 2 -20.65 2.12 39.16
N ASN A 3 -20.80 3.41 38.84
CA ASN A 3 -20.55 3.90 37.49
C ASN A 3 -19.18 3.41 37.05
N ALA A 4 -19.13 2.69 35.93
CA ALA A 4 -17.86 2.24 35.37
C ALA A 4 -17.11 3.49 34.91
N GLU A 5 -16.07 3.88 35.63
CA GLU A 5 -15.21 4.96 35.21
C GLU A 5 -14.33 4.45 34.05
N ALA A 6 -14.43 5.13 32.91
CA ALA A 6 -13.52 4.92 31.81
C ALA A 6 -12.11 5.29 32.30
N THR A 7 -11.16 4.38 32.13
CA THR A 7 -9.75 4.63 32.48
C THR A 7 -9.01 5.14 31.24
N ALA A 8 -7.70 5.42 31.39
CA ALA A 8 -6.85 5.93 30.32
C ALA A 8 -7.06 5.24 28.95
N VAL A 9 -6.72 5.95 27.88
CA VAL A 9 -6.83 5.47 26.49
C VAL A 9 -5.96 4.22 26.29
N HIS A 10 -6.58 3.05 26.21
CA HIS A 10 -5.87 1.78 25.99
C HIS A 10 -5.97 1.36 24.53
N ALA A 11 -4.80 1.14 23.92
CA ALA A 11 -4.69 0.68 22.56
C ALA A 11 -5.04 -0.82 22.44
N ILE A 12 -5.77 -1.21 21.40
CA ILE A 12 -5.92 -2.62 20.99
C ILE A 12 -5.15 -2.86 19.69
N VAL A 13 -4.73 -4.10 19.47
CA VAL A 13 -4.17 -4.55 18.20
C VAL A 13 -5.28 -5.18 17.37
N VAL A 14 -5.45 -4.72 16.12
CA VAL A 14 -6.51 -5.18 15.21
C VAL A 14 -5.90 -5.94 14.04
N THR A 15 -6.05 -7.26 13.99
CA THR A 15 -5.48 -8.15 12.98
C THR A 15 -6.58 -8.75 12.09
N PRO A 16 -6.45 -8.87 10.76
CA PRO A 16 -5.33 -8.41 9.97
C PRO A 16 -5.25 -6.87 10.00
N ASN A 17 -4.05 -6.36 10.25
CA ASN A 17 -3.68 -4.93 10.06
C ASN A 17 -3.80 -4.53 8.57
N ASP A 18 -4.04 -5.55 7.77
CA ASP A 18 -3.98 -5.63 6.35
C ASP A 18 -5.34 -5.63 5.68
N GLY A 19 -6.36 -5.20 6.43
CA GLY A 19 -7.73 -5.17 5.97
C GLY A 19 -8.32 -6.56 5.79
N LEU A 20 -9.64 -6.58 5.65
CA LEU A 20 -10.39 -7.82 5.66
C LEU A 20 -10.41 -8.46 4.26
N VAL A 21 -9.98 -9.72 4.21
CA VAL A 21 -10.10 -10.60 3.05
C VAL A 21 -11.29 -11.52 3.29
N PHE A 22 -12.25 -11.47 2.36
CA PHE A 22 -13.46 -12.29 2.44
C PHE A 22 -13.21 -13.61 1.71
N LEU A 23 -13.17 -14.69 2.48
CA LEU A 23 -13.17 -16.06 1.98
C LEU A 23 -14.58 -16.60 2.16
N ASP A 24 -15.19 -17.10 1.08
CA ASP A 24 -16.56 -17.62 1.09
C ASP A 24 -17.61 -16.63 1.64
N GLY A 25 -17.43 -15.34 1.33
CA GLY A 25 -18.33 -14.28 1.76
C GLY A 25 -18.20 -13.91 3.25
N ARG A 26 -17.14 -14.35 3.94
CA ARG A 26 -16.87 -13.99 5.34
C ARG A 26 -15.41 -13.59 5.52
N ALA A 27 -15.15 -12.64 6.41
CA ALA A 27 -13.80 -12.29 6.84
C ALA A 27 -13.69 -12.42 8.36
N THR A 28 -12.49 -12.68 8.85
CA THR A 28 -12.21 -12.71 10.30
C THR A 28 -11.27 -11.58 10.66
N MET A 29 -11.62 -10.84 11.70
CA MET A 29 -10.77 -9.87 12.37
C MET A 29 -10.48 -10.35 13.79
N THR A 30 -9.33 -10.03 14.36
CA THR A 30 -8.93 -10.39 15.71
C THR A 30 -8.57 -9.10 16.43
N LEU A 31 -9.18 -8.87 17.58
CA LEU A 31 -8.81 -7.79 18.49
C LEU A 31 -7.98 -8.39 19.62
N THR A 32 -6.82 -7.80 19.93
CA THR A 32 -5.94 -8.24 21.02
C THR A 32 -5.69 -7.08 21.97
N ASN A 33 -5.81 -7.34 23.27
CA ASN A 33 -5.44 -6.40 24.31
C ASN A 33 -3.95 -6.60 24.66
N PRO A 34 -3.06 -5.64 24.36
CA PRO A 34 -1.65 -5.74 24.69
C PRO A 34 -1.36 -5.47 26.17
N SER A 35 -2.30 -4.88 26.94
CA SER A 35 -2.11 -4.62 28.35
C SER A 35 -2.08 -5.92 29.16
N SER A 36 -1.13 -6.03 30.08
CA SER A 36 -1.02 -7.15 31.01
C SER A 36 -1.80 -6.94 32.32
N ALA A 37 -2.31 -5.74 32.56
CA ALA A 37 -3.01 -5.37 33.79
C ALA A 37 -4.47 -4.98 33.56
N ASP A 38 -4.74 -4.24 32.48
CA ASP A 38 -6.02 -3.57 32.28
C ASP A 38 -6.91 -4.31 31.30
N CYS A 39 -8.22 -4.16 31.49
CA CYS A 39 -9.22 -4.67 30.57
C CYS A 39 -9.56 -3.59 29.54
N VAL A 40 -9.98 -4.01 28.35
CA VAL A 40 -10.33 -3.07 27.29
C VAL A 40 -11.71 -3.41 26.74
N ALA A 41 -12.66 -2.48 26.87
CA ALA A 41 -13.94 -2.61 26.19
C ALA A 41 -13.78 -2.21 24.72
N PHE A 42 -14.45 -2.93 23.82
CA PHE A 42 -14.47 -2.58 22.40
C PHE A 42 -15.91 -2.50 21.88
N SER A 43 -16.11 -1.71 20.83
CA SER A 43 -17.34 -1.62 20.07
C SER A 43 -17.02 -1.42 18.59
N VAL A 44 -17.75 -2.10 17.72
CA VAL A 44 -17.67 -1.95 16.27
C VAL A 44 -18.90 -1.18 15.84
N ARG A 45 -18.69 0.02 15.27
CA ARG A 45 -19.81 0.86 14.85
C ARG A 45 -20.68 0.12 13.82
N PRO A 46 -22.01 0.25 13.90
CA PRO A 46 -22.90 -0.28 12.89
C PRO A 46 -22.49 0.19 11.50
N SER A 47 -22.47 -0.74 10.55
CA SER A 47 -22.18 -0.46 9.16
C SER A 47 -23.40 -0.85 8.31
N ALA A 48 -23.78 -0.01 7.35
CA ALA A 48 -24.83 -0.34 6.38
C ALA A 48 -24.41 -1.49 5.44
N ALA A 49 -23.12 -1.78 5.42
CA ALA A 49 -22.46 -2.68 4.50
C ALA A 49 -22.14 -4.05 5.08
N TYR A 50 -21.85 -4.10 6.38
CA TYR A 50 -21.27 -5.27 7.04
C TYR A 50 -21.96 -5.55 8.37
N LYS A 51 -22.20 -6.84 8.61
CA LYS A 51 -22.53 -7.40 9.91
C LYS A 51 -21.24 -7.85 10.58
N VAL A 52 -21.02 -7.43 11.83
CA VAL A 52 -19.86 -7.86 12.63
C VAL A 52 -20.35 -8.56 13.89
N GLU A 53 -19.83 -9.76 14.16
CA GLU A 53 -20.24 -10.58 15.30
C GLU A 53 -19.02 -11.17 16.06
N PRO A 54 -18.88 -10.89 17.37
CA PRO A 54 -19.63 -9.90 18.14
C PRO A 54 -19.28 -8.46 17.71
N ASN A 55 -20.21 -7.51 17.89
CA ASN A 55 -19.96 -6.09 17.59
C ASN A 55 -19.55 -5.27 18.82
N HIS A 56 -19.47 -5.85 20.01
CA HIS A 56 -18.92 -5.22 21.20
C HIS A 56 -18.53 -6.29 22.21
N GLY A 57 -17.73 -5.92 23.22
CA GLY A 57 -17.29 -6.84 24.26
C GLY A 57 -16.20 -6.25 25.13
N VAL A 58 -15.59 -7.11 25.95
CA VAL A 58 -14.44 -6.74 26.81
C VAL A 58 -13.33 -7.76 26.64
N LEU A 59 -12.12 -7.26 26.39
CA LEU A 59 -10.89 -8.04 26.35
C LEU A 59 -10.25 -8.05 27.73
N LYS A 60 -9.96 -9.24 28.25
CA LYS A 60 -9.14 -9.43 29.46
C LYS A 60 -7.69 -8.96 29.21
N PRO A 61 -6.87 -8.77 30.25
CA PRO A 61 -5.45 -8.51 30.05
C PRO A 61 -4.79 -9.64 29.25
N ALA A 62 -3.96 -9.29 28.27
CA ALA A 62 -3.36 -10.19 27.30
C ALA A 62 -4.37 -11.07 26.51
N GLY A 63 -5.66 -10.71 26.52
CA GLY A 63 -6.73 -11.46 25.87
C GLY A 63 -6.91 -11.07 24.41
N GLY A 64 -7.52 -11.97 23.63
CA GLY A 64 -7.91 -11.68 22.26
C GLY A 64 -9.29 -12.26 21.92
N ILE A 65 -9.92 -11.72 20.89
CA ILE A 65 -11.20 -12.20 20.37
C ILE A 65 -11.21 -12.14 18.84
N ALA A 66 -11.78 -13.16 18.21
CA ALA A 66 -12.07 -13.15 16.78
C ALA A 66 -13.49 -12.61 16.53
N LEU A 67 -13.61 -11.65 15.63
CA LEU A 67 -14.85 -11.08 15.13
C LEU A 67 -15.08 -11.58 13.70
N LEU A 68 -16.28 -12.08 13.45
CA LEU A 68 -16.74 -12.50 12.14
C LEU A 68 -17.39 -11.32 11.42
N VAL A 69 -16.92 -11.01 10.22
CA VAL A 69 -17.44 -9.94 9.38
C VAL A 69 -18.10 -10.55 8.15
N THR A 70 -19.39 -10.24 7.95
CA THR A 70 -20.20 -10.75 6.84
C THR A 70 -20.81 -9.57 6.07
N PRO A 71 -20.70 -9.50 4.73
CA PRO A 71 -21.38 -8.47 3.95
C PRO A 71 -22.90 -8.63 4.07
N LEU A 72 -23.62 -7.52 4.23
CA LEU A 72 -25.09 -7.53 4.29
C LEU A 72 -25.73 -7.72 2.91
N ASP A 73 -25.05 -7.27 1.86
CA ASP A 73 -25.42 -7.47 0.46
C ASP A 73 -24.25 -8.17 -0.25
N ALA A 74 -24.44 -9.39 -0.72
CA ALA A 74 -23.40 -10.14 -1.43
C ALA A 74 -23.14 -9.59 -2.85
N THR A 75 -24.08 -8.81 -3.40
CA THR A 75 -24.03 -8.28 -4.78
C THR A 75 -23.37 -6.91 -4.86
N ARG A 76 -23.26 -6.22 -3.71
CA ARG A 76 -22.51 -4.97 -3.58
C ARG A 76 -21.35 -5.22 -2.65
N HIS A 77 -20.14 -4.84 -3.07
CA HIS A 77 -19.05 -4.61 -2.15
C HIS A 77 -19.02 -3.12 -1.83
N PRO A 78 -19.86 -2.65 -0.88
CA PRO A 78 -19.79 -1.27 -0.40
C PRO A 78 -18.36 -0.97 0.05
N ARG A 79 -17.88 0.25 -0.22
CA ARG A 79 -16.52 0.69 0.10
C ARG A 79 -16.42 1.19 1.54
N ASP A 80 -17.29 0.68 2.41
CA ASP A 80 -17.46 1.21 3.76
C ASP A 80 -16.41 0.59 4.67
N ASP A 81 -15.58 1.43 5.28
CA ASP A 81 -14.64 0.95 6.28
C ASP A 81 -15.39 0.63 7.57
N LEU A 82 -14.87 -0.35 8.32
CA LEU A 82 -15.34 -0.64 9.66
C LEU A 82 -14.61 0.28 10.65
N THR A 83 -15.33 0.81 11.63
CA THR A 83 -14.73 1.56 12.73
C THR A 83 -14.86 0.74 13.99
N VAL A 84 -13.71 0.30 14.53
CA VAL A 84 -13.61 -0.31 15.85
C VAL A 84 -13.24 0.79 16.83
N GLN A 85 -13.87 0.82 17.99
CA GLN A 85 -13.58 1.74 19.06
C GLN A 85 -13.14 0.95 20.29
N SER A 86 -12.19 1.47 21.07
CA SER A 86 -11.75 0.88 22.33
C SER A 86 -11.69 1.93 23.44
N VAL A 87 -11.93 1.48 24.68
CA VAL A 87 -11.75 2.27 25.90
C VAL A 87 -11.22 1.36 27.01
N GLY A 88 -10.29 1.87 27.83
CA GLY A 88 -9.80 1.15 29.00
C GLY A 88 -10.90 1.05 30.06
N VAL A 89 -11.07 -0.13 30.65
CA VAL A 89 -12.02 -0.34 31.77
C VAL A 89 -11.31 -1.04 32.92
N GLU A 90 -11.72 -0.71 34.14
CA GLU A 90 -11.18 -1.34 35.33
C GLU A 90 -11.38 -2.87 35.32
N ALA A 91 -10.43 -3.59 35.92
CA ALA A 91 -10.53 -5.03 36.10
C ALA A 91 -11.77 -5.44 36.95
N SER A 92 -12.22 -4.56 37.86
CA SER A 92 -13.44 -4.72 38.66
C SER A 92 -14.68 -4.83 37.76
N TYR A 93 -14.80 -3.95 36.77
CA TYR A 93 -15.88 -3.92 35.79
C TYR A 93 -15.89 -5.19 34.93
N CYS A 94 -14.72 -5.61 34.43
CA CYS A 94 -14.62 -6.83 33.63
C CYS A 94 -15.05 -8.09 34.41
N ARG A 95 -14.70 -8.20 35.70
CA ARG A 95 -15.15 -9.28 36.57
C ARG A 95 -16.66 -9.23 36.80
N ALA A 96 -17.20 -8.05 37.08
CA ALA A 96 -18.64 -7.86 37.27
C ALA A 96 -19.44 -8.23 36.02
N LEU A 97 -18.93 -7.91 34.82
CA LEU A 97 -19.56 -8.25 33.56
C LEU A 97 -19.58 -9.77 33.31
N GLN A 98 -18.51 -10.49 33.65
CA GLN A 98 -18.41 -11.95 33.49
C GLN A 98 -19.34 -12.72 34.44
N ALA A 99 -19.70 -12.13 35.57
CA ALA A 99 -20.61 -12.74 36.55
C ALA A 99 -22.10 -12.58 36.17
N GLN A 100 -22.41 -11.77 35.16
CA GLN A 100 -23.77 -11.48 34.73
C GLN A 100 -24.26 -12.45 33.65
N ALA A 101 -25.58 -12.59 33.54
CA ALA A 101 -26.19 -13.24 32.39
C ALA A 101 -25.89 -12.42 31.11
N ALA A 102 -25.80 -13.10 29.96
CA ALA A 102 -25.51 -12.46 28.68
C ALA A 102 -26.34 -11.20 28.34
N PRO A 103 -27.68 -11.15 28.55
CA PRO A 103 -28.46 -9.94 28.28
C PRO A 103 -28.13 -8.77 29.21
N ASP A 104 -27.79 -9.04 30.47
CA ASP A 104 -27.46 -8.00 31.45
C ASP A 104 -26.07 -7.41 31.16
N ALA A 105 -25.10 -8.29 30.84
CA ALA A 105 -23.76 -7.89 30.41
C ALA A 105 -23.79 -7.03 29.13
N MET A 106 -24.64 -7.40 28.18
CA MET A 106 -24.92 -6.63 26.96
C MET A 106 -25.47 -5.23 27.30
N HIS A 107 -26.47 -5.15 28.18
CA HIS A 107 -27.05 -3.86 28.59
C HIS A 107 -26.02 -2.96 29.30
N ALA A 108 -25.20 -3.53 30.18
CA ALA A 108 -24.12 -2.81 30.85
C ALA A 108 -23.11 -2.21 29.86
N LEU A 109 -22.74 -2.95 28.80
CA LEU A 109 -21.85 -2.43 27.76
C LEU A 109 -22.48 -1.30 26.95
N ILE A 110 -23.77 -1.38 26.63
CA ILE A 110 -24.48 -0.29 25.95
C ILE A 110 -24.46 0.97 26.82
N GLN A 111 -24.69 0.85 28.12
CA GLN A 111 -24.63 1.97 29.06
C GLN A 111 -23.21 2.56 29.18
N LEU A 112 -22.16 1.73 29.18
CA LEU A 112 -20.77 2.21 29.14
C LEU A 112 -20.54 3.11 27.93
N TRP A 113 -20.89 2.64 26.73
CA TRP A 113 -20.68 3.40 25.48
C TRP A 113 -21.54 4.65 25.36
N ALA A 114 -22.69 4.71 26.06
CA ALA A 114 -23.51 5.91 26.11
C ALA A 114 -22.92 7.01 27.01
N ASN A 115 -22.12 6.64 28.01
CA ASN A 115 -21.60 7.57 29.04
C ASN A 115 -20.10 7.85 28.92
N VAL A 116 -19.37 7.15 28.04
CA VAL A 116 -17.93 7.35 27.86
C VAL A 116 -17.63 8.69 27.20
N GLU A 117 -16.73 9.46 27.79
CA GLU A 117 -16.20 10.69 27.18
C GLU A 117 -15.37 10.36 25.94
N MET A 118 -15.53 11.14 24.87
CA MET A 118 -14.86 10.87 23.59
C MET A 118 -13.34 10.89 23.68
N ASP A 119 -12.77 11.66 24.62
CA ASP A 119 -11.32 11.75 24.83
C ASP A 119 -10.71 10.44 25.36
N HIS A 120 -11.53 9.56 25.94
CA HIS A 120 -11.11 8.24 26.40
C HIS A 120 -11.26 7.14 25.32
N VAL A 121 -11.86 7.46 24.16
CA VAL A 121 -12.14 6.50 23.10
C VAL A 121 -11.06 6.52 22.02
N THR A 122 -10.37 5.39 21.83
CA THR A 122 -9.53 5.20 20.64
C THR A 122 -10.37 4.65 19.50
N SER A 123 -10.25 5.23 18.30
CA SER A 123 -10.93 4.72 17.10
C SER A 123 -9.93 4.14 16.09
N TYR A 124 -10.21 2.95 15.59
CA TYR A 124 -9.44 2.21 14.58
C TYR A 124 -10.29 2.05 13.35
N ARG A 125 -9.75 2.49 12.21
CA ARG A 125 -10.38 2.28 10.92
C ARG A 125 -9.83 1.00 10.30
N VAL A 126 -10.72 0.04 10.05
CA VAL A 126 -10.42 -1.25 9.46
C VAL A 126 -10.93 -1.25 8.03
N PHE A 127 -9.98 -1.31 7.10
CA PHE A 127 -10.28 -1.29 5.69
C PHE A 127 -10.87 -2.64 5.27
N VAL A 128 -12.11 -2.63 4.79
CA VAL A 128 -12.68 -3.80 4.14
C VAL A 128 -12.19 -3.80 2.70
N GLN A 129 -11.33 -4.78 2.35
CA GLN A 129 -10.52 -4.81 1.13
C GLN A 129 -9.35 -3.80 1.15
N LYS A 130 -8.23 -4.16 1.79
CA LYS A 130 -7.00 -3.37 1.66
C LYS A 130 -6.56 -3.38 0.19
N ARG A 131 -6.34 -2.18 -0.33
CA ARG A 131 -5.61 -1.95 -1.57
C ARG A 131 -4.26 -2.68 -1.44
N PRO A 132 -3.78 -3.42 -2.44
CA PRO A 132 -2.42 -3.92 -2.42
C PRO A 132 -1.48 -2.73 -2.20
N SER A 133 -0.91 -2.63 -1.00
CA SER A 133 0.22 -1.75 -0.74
C SER A 133 1.34 -2.25 -1.64
N MET A 134 1.79 -1.39 -2.54
CA MET A 134 2.80 -1.79 -3.51
C MET A 134 4.15 -1.80 -2.80
N ARG A 135 4.78 -2.97 -2.73
CA ARG A 135 6.18 -3.09 -2.32
C ARG A 135 7.02 -3.41 -3.55
N LEU A 136 8.12 -2.70 -3.72
CA LEU A 136 9.03 -2.81 -4.87
C LEU A 136 10.06 -3.91 -4.61
N ASP A 137 9.62 -5.03 -4.05
CA ASP A 137 10.52 -5.81 -3.19
C ASP A 137 10.98 -7.13 -3.80
N THR A 138 10.39 -7.61 -4.90
CA THR A 138 10.66 -8.98 -5.38
C THR A 138 11.13 -9.04 -6.82
N ILE A 139 12.33 -9.54 -7.06
CA ILE A 139 12.92 -9.72 -8.39
C ILE A 139 13.05 -11.20 -8.66
N ILE A 140 12.58 -11.71 -9.81
CA ILE A 140 13.13 -12.88 -10.53
C ILE A 140 12.68 -12.74 -12.02
N THR A 141 13.44 -12.99 -13.09
CA THR A 141 14.61 -13.85 -13.34
C THR A 141 15.40 -13.35 -14.55
N PRO A 142 16.75 -13.39 -14.63
CA PRO A 142 17.42 -13.47 -15.94
C PRO A 142 16.88 -14.70 -16.70
N VAL A 143 16.83 -14.66 -18.03
CA VAL A 143 16.29 -15.73 -18.90
C VAL A 143 16.97 -17.11 -18.70
N VAL A 144 17.93 -17.24 -17.79
CA VAL A 144 18.80 -18.42 -17.64
C VAL A 144 18.69 -19.15 -16.29
N ASP A 145 18.13 -18.58 -15.20
CA ASP A 145 18.19 -19.28 -13.90
C ASP A 145 16.98 -19.05 -12.96
N PRO A 146 15.97 -19.95 -12.95
CA PRO A 146 14.75 -19.83 -12.13
C PRO A 146 14.96 -19.95 -10.61
N THR A 147 16.20 -20.06 -10.11
CA THR A 147 16.49 -20.26 -8.68
C THR A 147 17.01 -19.02 -7.94
N ALA A 148 17.29 -17.91 -8.62
CA ALA A 148 17.90 -16.73 -8.00
C ALA A 148 16.87 -15.79 -7.33
N THR A 149 16.73 -15.87 -6.01
CA THR A 149 15.64 -15.20 -5.26
C THR A 149 15.83 -13.72 -4.96
N HIS A 150 17.00 -13.10 -5.15
CA HIS A 150 17.18 -11.65 -4.95
C HIS A 150 18.28 -11.07 -5.84
N VAL A 151 17.90 -10.17 -6.74
CA VAL A 151 18.88 -9.40 -7.52
C VAL A 151 19.12 -8.04 -6.86
N GLU A 152 20.29 -7.86 -6.26
CA GLU A 152 20.69 -6.55 -5.73
C GLU A 152 21.55 -5.75 -6.70
N SER A 153 21.86 -6.30 -7.88
CA SER A 153 22.78 -5.70 -8.82
C SER A 153 22.42 -5.94 -10.28
N ILE A 154 22.78 -4.98 -11.12
CA ILE A 154 22.65 -5.02 -12.57
C ILE A 154 24.03 -5.01 -13.21
N SER A 155 24.27 -5.90 -14.18
CA SER A 155 25.54 -5.99 -14.88
C SER A 155 25.49 -5.27 -16.22
N PHE A 156 26.46 -4.40 -16.46
CA PHE A 156 26.73 -3.73 -17.72
C PHE A 156 27.90 -4.42 -18.40
N VAL A 157 27.66 -5.00 -19.56
CA VAL A 157 28.75 -5.44 -20.43
C VAL A 157 29.44 -4.20 -20.97
N LEU A 158 30.75 -4.14 -20.81
CA LEU A 158 31.61 -3.06 -21.31
C LEU A 158 31.81 -3.21 -22.82
N SER A 159 30.72 -3.05 -23.56
CA SER A 159 30.71 -2.93 -25.01
C SER A 159 30.06 -1.59 -25.37
N PRO A 160 30.57 -0.87 -26.37
CA PRO A 160 29.88 0.27 -26.93
C PRO A 160 28.44 -0.12 -27.28
N GLU A 161 27.50 0.78 -26.96
CA GLU A 161 26.09 0.66 -27.33
C GLU A 161 25.35 -0.58 -26.81
N SER A 162 25.93 -1.36 -25.89
CA SER A 162 25.24 -2.52 -25.31
C SER A 162 24.22 -2.04 -24.25
N PRO A 163 22.90 -2.16 -24.53
CA PRO A 163 21.90 -1.76 -23.57
C PRO A 163 21.69 -2.87 -22.54
N VAL A 164 21.48 -2.47 -21.30
CA VAL A 164 20.92 -3.34 -20.27
C VAL A 164 19.43 -3.06 -20.17
N THR A 165 18.60 -4.11 -20.23
CA THR A 165 17.15 -3.97 -20.17
C THR A 165 16.61 -4.40 -18.80
N ILE A 166 15.88 -3.51 -18.13
CA ILE A 166 15.04 -3.80 -16.97
C ILE A 166 13.58 -3.83 -17.40
N LEU A 167 12.87 -4.91 -17.09
CA LEU A 167 11.42 -4.97 -17.20
C LEU A 167 10.81 -4.47 -15.89
N VAL A 168 10.06 -3.38 -15.93
CA VAL A 168 9.29 -2.85 -14.80
C VAL A 168 7.85 -3.32 -14.94
N ARG A 169 7.36 -4.08 -13.97
CA ARG A 169 5.99 -4.65 -14.00
C ARG A 169 5.13 -4.08 -12.89
N ASN A 170 3.88 -3.74 -13.19
CA ASN A 170 2.85 -3.50 -12.20
C ASN A 170 2.15 -4.83 -11.84
N PRO A 171 2.23 -5.31 -10.59
CA PRO A 171 1.57 -6.54 -10.15
C PRO A 171 0.13 -6.28 -9.73
N SER A 172 -0.27 -5.00 -9.59
CA SER A 172 -1.61 -4.68 -9.14
C SER A 172 -2.59 -5.02 -10.25
N ALA A 173 -3.61 -5.81 -9.91
CA ALA A 173 -4.71 -6.12 -10.81
C ALA A 173 -5.71 -4.96 -10.96
N ARG A 174 -5.53 -3.86 -10.22
CA ARG A 174 -6.52 -2.77 -10.14
C ARG A 174 -5.93 -1.38 -10.24
N ASP A 175 -4.80 -1.13 -9.59
CA ASP A 175 -4.23 0.20 -9.46
C ASP A 175 -3.19 0.43 -10.56
N SER A 176 -3.20 1.63 -11.13
CA SER A 176 -2.11 2.09 -11.98
C SER A 176 -0.99 2.66 -11.12
N VAL A 177 0.24 2.58 -11.62
CA VAL A 177 1.40 3.23 -11.01
C VAL A 177 2.07 4.18 -11.95
N THR A 178 2.69 5.21 -11.39
CA THR A 178 3.77 5.89 -12.08
C THR A 178 5.11 5.37 -11.57
N PHE A 179 6.08 5.27 -12.47
CA PHE A 179 7.46 4.90 -12.12
C PHE A 179 8.45 5.97 -12.59
N GLN A 180 9.60 6.02 -11.92
CA GLN A 180 10.77 6.79 -12.33
C GLN A 180 12.04 5.95 -12.15
N VAL A 181 12.92 5.96 -13.14
CA VAL A 181 14.21 5.28 -13.12
C VAL A 181 15.32 6.33 -13.19
N MET A 182 16.18 6.33 -12.18
CA MET A 182 17.28 7.28 -12.05
C MET A 182 18.60 6.57 -11.80
N ALA A 183 19.69 7.06 -12.37
CA ALA A 183 21.03 6.62 -12.00
C ALA A 183 21.63 7.56 -10.96
N SER A 184 22.37 7.03 -9.98
CA SER A 184 23.13 7.83 -9.01
C SER A 184 24.22 8.68 -9.69
N GLN A 185 24.62 8.31 -10.91
CA GLN A 185 25.57 9.04 -11.75
C GLN A 185 24.95 9.34 -13.12
N LEU A 186 23.95 10.23 -13.17
CA LEU A 186 23.20 10.59 -14.39
C LEU A 186 24.07 10.93 -15.61
N LYS A 187 25.26 11.50 -15.39
CA LYS A 187 26.20 11.84 -16.47
C LYS A 187 26.76 10.61 -17.20
N ARG A 188 26.70 9.41 -16.62
CA ARG A 188 27.27 8.17 -17.17
C ARG A 188 26.28 7.30 -17.92
N TYR A 189 24.98 7.46 -17.66
CA TYR A 189 23.97 6.56 -18.20
C TYR A 189 22.98 7.31 -19.10
N HIS A 190 22.37 6.58 -20.02
CA HIS A 190 21.13 6.93 -20.69
C HIS A 190 20.08 5.94 -20.25
N VAL A 191 18.88 6.41 -19.91
CA VAL A 191 17.78 5.58 -19.42
C VAL A 191 16.54 5.94 -20.24
N ARG A 192 15.92 4.94 -20.88
CA ARG A 192 14.75 5.13 -21.75
C ARG A 192 13.78 3.94 -21.66
N PRO A 193 12.49 4.18 -21.37
CA PRO A 193 11.96 5.40 -20.75
C PRO A 193 12.51 5.56 -19.31
N ASN A 194 12.73 6.80 -18.88
CA ASN A 194 13.17 7.10 -17.51
C ASN A 194 12.00 7.37 -16.55
N HIS A 195 10.78 7.49 -17.06
CA HIS A 195 9.56 7.60 -16.27
C HIS A 195 8.37 7.13 -17.13
N GLY A 196 7.25 6.83 -16.48
CA GLY A 196 6.02 6.48 -17.19
C GLY A 196 4.88 6.10 -16.26
N VAL A 197 3.79 5.63 -16.87
CA VAL A 197 2.62 5.10 -16.16
C VAL A 197 2.40 3.67 -16.62
N LEU A 198 2.19 2.77 -15.66
CA LEU A 198 1.80 1.39 -15.89
C LEU A 198 0.38 1.18 -15.40
N GLY A 199 -0.49 0.73 -16.31
CA GLY A 199 -1.80 0.25 -15.97
C GLY A 199 -1.75 -1.05 -15.14
N PRO A 200 -2.90 -1.55 -14.70
CA PRO A 200 -2.98 -2.80 -13.96
C PRO A 200 -2.39 -3.97 -14.76
N MET A 201 -1.63 -4.84 -14.09
CA MET A 201 -0.95 -6.01 -14.66
C MET A 201 0.00 -5.72 -15.83
N SER A 202 0.24 -4.45 -16.16
CA SER A 202 1.07 -4.07 -17.31
C SER A 202 2.55 -4.07 -16.97
N GLN A 203 3.40 -4.06 -18.00
CA GLN A 203 4.85 -4.03 -17.85
C GLN A 203 5.48 -3.22 -18.98
N ILE A 204 6.67 -2.69 -18.73
CA ILE A 204 7.44 -1.94 -19.72
C ILE A 204 8.92 -2.29 -19.64
N ARG A 205 9.60 -2.25 -20.79
CA ARG A 205 11.04 -2.42 -20.89
C ARG A 205 11.72 -1.06 -20.79
N VAL A 206 12.59 -0.92 -19.81
CA VAL A 206 13.49 0.22 -19.61
C VAL A 206 14.88 -0.18 -20.05
N GLN A 207 15.38 0.45 -21.10
CA GLN A 207 16.73 0.28 -21.59
C GLN A 207 17.66 1.30 -20.93
N MET A 208 18.83 0.82 -20.55
CA MET A 208 19.88 1.63 -19.95
C MET A 208 21.19 1.41 -20.66
N LEU A 209 21.82 2.49 -21.10
CA LEU A 209 23.10 2.43 -21.80
C LEU A 209 24.16 3.16 -20.99
N LEU A 210 25.33 2.55 -20.85
CA LEU A 210 26.51 3.26 -20.39
C LEU A 210 27.01 4.12 -21.55
N LYS A 211 27.21 5.42 -21.33
CA LYS A 211 27.67 6.33 -22.38
C LYS A 211 29.06 5.90 -22.90
N PRO A 212 29.34 5.99 -24.21
CA PRO A 212 30.58 5.49 -24.82
C PRO A 212 31.85 5.99 -24.13
N ALA A 213 31.95 7.30 -23.88
CA ALA A 213 33.12 7.90 -23.21
C ALA A 213 33.41 7.34 -21.81
N TYR A 214 32.40 6.79 -21.11
CA TYR A 214 32.60 6.12 -19.84
C TYR A 214 32.89 4.64 -20.02
N CYS A 215 32.25 3.97 -20.98
CA CYS A 215 32.58 2.60 -21.36
C CYS A 215 34.08 2.46 -21.68
N ASP A 216 34.62 3.35 -22.51
CA ASP A 216 36.04 3.39 -22.88
C ASP A 216 36.97 3.58 -21.68
N LYS A 217 36.57 4.43 -20.72
CA LYS A 217 37.32 4.64 -19.48
C LYS A 217 37.34 3.38 -18.62
N LEU A 218 36.22 2.66 -18.53
CA LEU A 218 36.13 1.42 -17.74
C LEU A 218 36.86 0.26 -18.40
N LEU A 219 36.85 0.19 -19.73
CA LEU A 219 37.64 -0.79 -20.49
C LEU A 219 39.13 -0.67 -20.16
N ARG A 220 39.66 0.56 -20.11
CA ARG A 220 41.07 0.84 -19.74
C ARG A 220 41.37 0.72 -18.24
N ALA A 221 40.35 0.75 -17.38
CA ALA A 221 40.53 0.66 -15.93
C ALA A 221 40.88 -0.78 -15.49
N THR A 222 41.66 -0.91 -14.41
CA THR A 222 41.93 -2.21 -13.80
C THR A 222 40.68 -2.78 -13.11
N PRO A 223 40.59 -4.10 -12.88
CA PRO A 223 39.47 -4.72 -12.17
C PRO A 223 39.22 -4.07 -10.80
N THR A 224 40.28 -3.73 -10.06
CA THR A 224 40.19 -3.05 -8.77
C THR A 224 39.52 -1.68 -8.90
N THR A 225 39.94 -0.86 -9.87
CA THR A 225 39.34 0.46 -10.12
C THR A 225 37.87 0.35 -10.52
N ARG A 226 37.50 -0.64 -11.33
CA ARG A 226 36.08 -0.91 -11.67
C ARG A 226 35.27 -1.30 -10.44
N GLY A 227 35.83 -2.13 -9.56
CA GLY A 227 35.17 -2.58 -8.32
C GLY A 227 34.90 -1.46 -7.30
N LEU A 228 35.66 -0.36 -7.38
CA LEU A 228 35.45 0.83 -6.54
C LEU A 228 34.26 1.68 -6.97
N LEU A 229 33.70 1.46 -8.18
CA LEU A 229 32.50 2.16 -8.60
C LEU A 229 31.29 1.66 -7.81
N LYS A 230 30.63 2.61 -7.15
CA LYS A 230 29.44 2.37 -6.31
C LYS A 230 28.17 2.92 -6.98
N ASP A 231 28.14 2.91 -8.30
CA ASP A 231 27.00 3.39 -9.08
C ASP A 231 25.75 2.55 -8.74
N LYS A 232 24.60 3.23 -8.66
CA LYS A 232 23.31 2.61 -8.36
C LYS A 232 22.27 3.09 -9.36
N ILE A 233 21.38 2.19 -9.73
CA ILE A 233 20.11 2.50 -10.39
C ILE A 233 19.02 2.51 -9.31
N LEU A 234 18.22 3.56 -9.29
CA LEU A 234 17.07 3.72 -8.43
C LEU A 234 15.83 3.56 -9.28
N VAL A 235 14.97 2.61 -8.92
CA VAL A 235 13.62 2.51 -9.48
C VAL A 235 12.67 2.95 -8.38
N GLN A 236 11.86 3.97 -8.67
CA GLN A 236 10.86 4.49 -7.78
C GLN A 236 9.48 4.27 -8.37
N ALA A 237 8.49 4.01 -7.52
CA ALA A 237 7.10 3.93 -7.93
C ALA A 237 6.16 4.58 -6.92
N LEU A 238 5.03 5.04 -7.44
CA LEU A 238 3.94 5.63 -6.69
C LEU A 238 2.61 5.13 -7.27
N THR A 239 1.71 4.70 -6.39
CA THR A 239 0.32 4.37 -6.75
C THR A 239 -0.44 5.61 -7.18
N LEU A 240 -1.15 5.53 -8.29
CA LEU A 240 -2.02 6.61 -8.78
C LEU A 240 -3.45 6.41 -8.28
N SER A 241 -4.16 7.49 -7.97
CA SER A 241 -5.58 7.41 -7.68
C SER A 241 -6.38 7.19 -8.99
N PRO A 242 -7.53 6.50 -8.94
CA PRO A 242 -8.37 6.32 -10.12
C PRO A 242 -8.82 7.65 -10.76
N ASP A 243 -9.08 8.67 -9.95
CA ASP A 243 -9.43 10.02 -10.42
C ASP A 243 -8.29 10.66 -11.20
N PHE A 244 -7.07 10.57 -10.69
CA PHE A 244 -5.89 11.10 -11.37
C PHE A 244 -5.68 10.37 -12.71
N CYS A 245 -5.79 9.05 -12.74
CA CYS A 245 -5.70 8.28 -13.98
C CYS A 245 -6.72 8.72 -15.04
N ARG A 246 -7.99 8.95 -14.63
CA ARG A 246 -9.04 9.45 -15.53
C ARG A 246 -8.74 10.84 -16.08
N GLN A 247 -8.02 11.67 -15.32
CA GLN A 247 -7.60 12.99 -15.78
C GLN A 247 -6.47 12.87 -16.81
N LEU A 248 -5.46 12.02 -16.53
CA LEU A 248 -4.34 11.82 -17.45
C LEU A 248 -4.79 11.38 -18.85
N THR A 249 -5.80 10.50 -18.95
CA THR A 249 -6.31 10.01 -20.25
C THR A 249 -6.96 11.09 -21.12
N LYS A 250 -7.28 12.26 -20.56
CA LYS A 250 -7.96 13.36 -21.26
C LYS A 250 -7.00 14.48 -21.65
N LYS A 251 -5.76 14.43 -21.18
CA LYS A 251 -4.77 15.49 -21.31
C LYS A 251 -3.77 15.20 -22.43
N ALA A 252 -3.19 16.25 -22.98
CA ALA A 252 -2.09 16.10 -23.94
C ALA A 252 -0.82 15.58 -23.24
N SER A 253 0.09 14.92 -23.97
CA SER A 253 1.29 14.30 -23.38
C SER A 253 2.14 15.26 -22.54
N LYS A 254 2.25 16.52 -22.97
CA LYS A 254 2.98 17.55 -22.21
C LYS A 254 2.35 17.82 -20.84
N GLU A 255 1.02 17.98 -20.80
CA GLU A 255 0.28 18.21 -19.56
C GLU A 255 0.32 16.99 -18.63
N VAL A 256 0.31 15.78 -19.20
CA VAL A 256 0.51 14.53 -18.44
C VAL A 256 1.87 14.53 -17.74
N ILE A 257 2.93 14.95 -18.44
CA ILE A 257 4.29 15.04 -17.85
C ILE A 257 4.35 16.09 -16.74
N ASP A 258 3.71 17.25 -16.93
CA ASP A 258 3.68 18.33 -15.94
C ASP A 258 2.91 17.91 -14.67
N ASP A 259 1.78 17.23 -14.83
CA ASP A 259 0.99 16.66 -13.72
C ASP A 259 1.78 15.60 -12.96
N LEU A 260 2.44 14.68 -13.67
CA LEU A 260 3.28 13.65 -13.05
C LEU A 260 4.45 14.29 -12.29
N THR A 261 5.09 15.30 -12.87
CA THR A 261 6.18 16.04 -12.22
C THR A 261 5.69 16.70 -10.92
N THR A 262 4.52 17.34 -10.97
CA THR A 262 3.89 17.95 -9.80
C THR A 262 3.54 16.91 -8.73
N LEU A 263 3.01 15.75 -9.14
CA LEU A 263 2.73 14.62 -8.26
C LEU A 263 3.99 14.13 -7.55
N TRP A 264 5.09 13.93 -8.27
CA TRP A 264 6.36 13.50 -7.70
C TRP A 264 6.96 14.52 -6.72
N ILE A 265 6.80 15.82 -6.97
CA ILE A 265 7.24 16.90 -6.07
C ILE A 265 6.42 16.91 -4.77
N ARG A 266 5.09 16.73 -4.89
CA ARG A 266 4.15 16.79 -3.75
C ARG A 266 4.04 15.47 -2.99
N ALA A 267 4.48 14.36 -3.58
CA ALA A 267 4.38 13.05 -2.98
C ALA A 267 5.18 12.96 -1.68
N GLU A 268 4.52 12.55 -0.61
CA GLU A 268 5.19 12.26 0.65
C GLU A 268 6.19 11.12 0.46
N LYS A 269 7.41 11.28 0.99
CA LYS A 269 8.49 10.28 0.84
C LYS A 269 8.10 8.87 1.29
N LYS A 270 7.23 8.75 2.31
CA LYS A 270 6.70 7.47 2.81
C LYS A 270 5.83 6.71 1.78
N ARG A 271 5.23 7.42 0.82
CA ARG A 271 4.41 6.83 -0.24
C ARG A 271 5.23 6.38 -1.45
N ILE A 272 6.47 6.85 -1.56
CA ILE A 272 7.37 6.53 -2.67
C ILE A 272 8.12 5.26 -2.33
N VAL A 273 7.85 4.21 -3.10
CA VAL A 273 8.57 2.95 -2.95
C VAL A 273 9.83 3.01 -3.79
N THR A 274 10.99 2.66 -3.21
CA THR A 274 12.30 2.80 -3.88
C THR A 274 13.08 1.50 -3.82
N LYS A 275 13.46 0.96 -4.98
CA LYS A 275 14.44 -0.12 -5.12
C LYS A 275 15.77 0.44 -5.60
N LYS A 276 16.85 -0.01 -4.99
CA LYS A 276 18.22 0.35 -5.37
C LYS A 276 18.92 -0.89 -5.92
N LEU A 277 19.45 -0.78 -7.13
CA LEU A 277 20.22 -1.83 -7.82
C LEU A 277 21.65 -1.35 -7.97
N ARG A 278 22.63 -2.13 -7.52
CA ARG A 278 24.06 -1.82 -7.68
C ARG A 278 24.53 -2.11 -9.10
N CYS A 279 25.25 -1.21 -9.74
CA CYS A 279 25.85 -1.49 -11.05
C CYS A 279 27.11 -2.35 -10.89
N ARG A 280 27.26 -3.35 -11.76
CA ARG A 280 28.48 -4.13 -12.00
C ARG A 280 28.91 -3.94 -13.44
N PHE A 281 30.21 -4.06 -13.71
CA PHE A 281 30.78 -3.85 -15.04
C PHE A 281 31.61 -5.06 -15.44
N GLU A 282 31.21 -5.72 -16.53
CA GLU A 282 31.75 -7.00 -16.97
C GLU A 282 32.35 -6.87 -18.37
N LEU A 283 33.42 -7.61 -18.66
CA LEU A 283 34.10 -7.56 -19.96
C LEU A 283 33.46 -8.48 -21.01
N THR A 284 32.72 -9.50 -20.57
CA THR A 284 32.22 -10.57 -21.43
C THR A 284 30.71 -10.65 -21.29
N ALA A 285 30.00 -10.72 -22.42
CA ALA A 285 28.55 -10.88 -22.41
C ALA A 285 28.17 -12.29 -21.97
N GLY A 286 27.60 -12.44 -20.78
CA GLY A 286 26.89 -13.66 -20.38
C GLY A 286 25.52 -13.70 -21.05
N GLY A 287 25.45 -14.01 -22.35
CA GLY A 287 24.19 -14.10 -23.10
C GLY A 287 23.34 -12.81 -23.12
N PRO A 288 22.15 -12.83 -23.76
CA PRO A 288 21.22 -11.72 -23.71
C PRO A 288 20.67 -11.54 -22.29
N MET A 289 21.09 -10.47 -21.60
CA MET A 289 20.59 -10.13 -20.26
C MET A 289 19.27 -9.36 -20.34
N THR A 290 18.16 -10.04 -20.06
CA THR A 290 16.88 -9.41 -19.76
C THR A 290 16.64 -9.48 -18.25
N TRP A 291 16.50 -8.33 -17.60
CA TRP A 291 16.22 -8.26 -16.17
C TRP A 291 14.73 -8.09 -15.92
N HIS A 292 14.21 -8.72 -14.87
CA HIS A 292 12.81 -8.63 -14.48
C HIS A 292 12.69 -8.03 -13.08
N LEU A 293 12.18 -6.81 -12.99
CA LEU A 293 11.72 -6.25 -11.72
C LEU A 293 10.26 -6.69 -11.52
N ALA A 294 10.06 -7.72 -10.70
CA ALA A 294 8.75 -7.96 -10.15
C ALA A 294 8.52 -7.00 -8.96
N LEU A 295 7.26 -6.77 -8.64
CA LEU A 295 6.87 -6.07 -7.42
C LEU A 295 6.03 -7.10 -6.66
N THR A 296 6.35 -7.35 -5.39
CA THR A 296 5.50 -8.24 -4.60
C THR A 296 4.29 -7.48 -4.07
N PRO A 297 3.11 -8.13 -4.04
CA PRO A 297 2.12 -7.79 -3.03
C PRO A 297 2.69 -8.23 -1.68
N SER A 298 3.26 -7.32 -0.90
CA SER A 298 3.53 -7.59 0.51
C SER A 298 3.28 -6.35 1.35
N MET A 299 2.80 -6.63 2.55
CA MET A 299 2.01 -5.72 3.37
C MET A 299 2.92 -4.88 4.26
N ASP A 300 2.52 -3.63 4.50
CA ASP A 300 2.67 -2.85 5.74
C ASP A 300 2.71 -1.35 5.46
N PHE A 301 1.90 -0.58 6.20
CA PHE A 301 2.22 0.70 6.86
C PHE A 301 1.09 1.05 7.84
N ALA A 302 1.48 1.49 9.04
CA ALA A 302 0.64 1.97 10.15
C ALA A 302 0.28 3.48 9.98
N PRO A 303 -0.56 4.08 10.85
CA PRO A 303 -1.52 5.14 10.50
C PRO A 303 -0.88 6.50 10.21
N ALA A 304 -1.54 7.27 9.34
CA ALA A 304 -1.40 8.72 9.31
C ALA A 304 -2.36 9.33 10.33
N VAL A 305 -1.82 10.10 11.28
CA VAL A 305 -2.60 11.08 12.04
C VAL A 305 -2.94 12.19 11.04
N GLU A 306 -4.20 12.27 10.63
CA GLU A 306 -4.72 13.41 9.89
C GLU A 306 -5.22 14.44 10.92
N GLY A 307 -4.43 15.48 11.13
CA GLY A 307 -4.93 16.72 11.71
C GLY A 307 -5.88 17.35 10.70
N GLY A 308 -7.15 17.45 11.09
CA GLY A 308 -8.16 18.13 10.30
C GLY A 308 -7.92 19.63 10.27
N ASP A 309 -8.41 20.24 9.21
CA ASP A 309 -9.14 21.51 9.28
C ASP A 309 -10.14 21.54 8.12
N ASP A 310 -11.41 21.67 8.49
CA ASP A 310 -12.58 21.90 7.63
C ASP A 310 -12.55 23.32 7.04
N GLU A 311 -13.08 23.50 5.83
CA GLU A 311 -14.20 24.44 5.61
C GLU A 311 -14.81 24.32 4.19
N ASN A 312 -16.12 24.03 4.18
CA ASN A 312 -17.23 24.51 3.34
C ASN A 312 -17.01 24.90 1.85
N ASP A 313 -17.83 24.35 0.94
CA ASP A 313 -19.11 25.01 0.56
C ASP A 313 -20.00 24.14 -0.36
N VAL A 314 -21.31 24.39 -0.29
CA VAL A 314 -22.42 23.63 -0.90
C VAL A 314 -22.94 24.32 -2.16
N VAL A 315 -23.13 23.60 -3.28
CA VAL A 315 -24.22 23.91 -4.24
C VAL A 315 -24.79 22.66 -4.93
N VAL A 316 -26.10 22.51 -4.82
CA VAL A 316 -26.96 21.49 -5.45
C VAL A 316 -27.23 21.80 -6.94
N LYS A 317 -27.21 20.80 -7.83
CA LYS A 317 -28.04 20.81 -9.05
C LYS A 317 -28.42 19.41 -9.55
N LYS A 318 -29.64 19.33 -10.07
CA LYS A 318 -30.50 18.15 -10.29
C LYS A 318 -30.45 17.66 -11.75
N GLY A 319 -30.38 16.34 -11.93
CA GLY A 319 -31.03 15.55 -13.00
C GLY A 319 -30.46 15.55 -14.43
N SER A 320 -30.03 14.37 -14.91
CA SER A 320 -30.27 13.90 -16.29
C SER A 320 -29.92 12.40 -16.45
N HIS A 321 -30.83 11.64 -17.07
CA HIS A 321 -30.66 10.22 -17.41
C HIS A 321 -29.56 10.03 -18.47
N ARG A 322 -28.67 9.04 -18.28
CA ARG A 322 -27.75 8.60 -19.35
C ARG A 322 -27.58 7.08 -19.39
N ALA A 323 -27.69 6.56 -20.60
CA ALA A 323 -27.46 5.18 -21.01
C ALA A 323 -26.05 4.66 -20.63
N PRO A 324 -25.85 3.33 -20.56
CA PRO A 324 -24.57 2.75 -20.14
C PRO A 324 -23.43 3.13 -21.11
N PRO A 325 -22.23 3.42 -20.58
CA PRO A 325 -21.08 3.75 -21.41
C PRO A 325 -20.53 2.50 -22.11
N PRO A 326 -20.00 2.64 -23.34
CA PRO A 326 -19.31 1.54 -24.03
C PRO A 326 -18.01 1.17 -23.30
N PRO A 327 -17.52 -0.07 -23.47
CA PRO A 327 -16.31 -0.54 -22.82
C PRO A 327 -15.08 0.31 -23.19
N ALA A 328 -14.29 0.67 -22.18
CA ALA A 328 -13.10 1.49 -22.33
C ALA A 328 -12.03 0.76 -23.16
N LYS A 329 -11.70 1.32 -24.33
CA LYS A 329 -10.46 1.01 -25.05
C LYS A 329 -9.32 1.72 -24.31
N TYR A 330 -8.48 0.97 -23.61
CA TYR A 330 -7.29 1.53 -22.97
C TYR A 330 -6.23 1.80 -24.03
N CYS A 331 -5.72 3.03 -24.04
CA CYS A 331 -4.59 3.43 -24.87
C CYS A 331 -3.29 2.88 -24.27
N ASP A 332 -2.63 1.99 -25.01
CA ASP A 332 -1.18 1.83 -24.92
C ASP A 332 -0.52 3.10 -25.48
N CYS A 333 -0.47 4.15 -24.66
CA CYS A 333 0.32 5.33 -25.00
C CYS A 333 1.80 4.97 -24.80
N GLU A 334 2.43 4.43 -25.84
CA GLU A 334 3.87 4.59 -26.01
C GLU A 334 4.13 6.10 -26.15
N ILE A 335 4.58 6.71 -25.06
CA ILE A 335 5.10 8.08 -25.08
C ILE A 335 6.45 8.00 -25.80
N MET A 336 6.46 8.32 -27.09
CA MET A 336 7.69 8.50 -27.89
C MET A 336 8.55 9.64 -27.38
#